data_AF-A0A7J6X3L0-F1
#
_entry.id   AF-A0A7J6X3L0-F1
#
_cell.length_a   1.000
_cell.length_b   1.000
_cell.length_c   1.000
_cell.angle_alpha   90.00
_cell.angle_beta   90.00
_cell.angle_gamma   90.00
#
_symmetry.space_group_name_H-M   'P 1'
#
loop_
_entity.id
_entity.type
_entity.pdbx_description
1 polymer ?
#
loop_
_entity_poly.entity_id
_entity_poly.type
_entity_poly.pdbx_seq_one_letter_code
_entity_poly.pdbx_strand_id
1 'polypeptide(L)'
;MDPLKLNYWLNLPDDIIEDISERLVDIDDYVRFASVCKSWQSVVKQTIKTKKFSPWLLLPEGEIDTQHHDTNDDHIRKFFSLSSRKTLYLNSLETRGRRCFGSPFGWLFTIGLDLNIHLLNPLTRVQIPLPSQPTFQNQYQQHFEPRDMRRIFISRFAMSSNTPNSDQDFVVMVIYKQCKLSFARPGDESWTAVETPRESYKDIICFRGQFYVVTRQGNLKKICEMDTPHPRTVDFMPPPEDVESYENFYLLEMCGDLHL
;
A
#
# COMPACT_ATOMS: atom_id res chain seq x y z
N MET A 1 -22.57 38.88 3.23
CA MET A 1 -22.77 37.69 4.08
C MET A 1 -22.61 38.12 5.52
N ASP A 2 -23.55 37.75 6.39
CA ASP A 2 -23.60 38.18 7.79
C ASP A 2 -22.52 37.46 8.63
N PRO A 3 -21.57 38.16 9.28
CA PRO A 3 -20.46 37.55 10.03
C PRO A 3 -20.90 36.59 11.14
N LEU A 4 -22.11 36.76 11.65
CA LEU A 4 -22.68 35.96 12.73
C LEU A 4 -23.08 34.53 12.28
N LYS A 5 -23.35 34.30 10.99
CA LYS A 5 -23.72 32.97 10.47
C LYS A 5 -22.52 32.03 10.30
N LEU A 6 -21.31 32.57 10.12
CA LEU A 6 -20.11 31.75 9.90
C LEU A 6 -19.65 31.06 11.21
N ASN A 7 -19.95 31.67 12.36
CA ASN A 7 -19.49 31.20 13.66
C ASN A 7 -20.26 29.96 14.18
N TYR A 8 -21.45 29.68 13.61
CA TYR A 8 -22.27 28.53 14.03
C TYR A 8 -21.71 27.20 13.48
N TRP A 9 -21.24 27.21 12.24
CA TRP A 9 -20.67 26.02 11.59
C TRP A 9 -19.31 25.62 12.15
N LEU A 10 -18.49 26.61 12.54
CA LEU A 10 -17.17 26.34 13.12
C LEU A 10 -17.22 25.73 14.53
N ASN A 11 -18.37 25.83 15.21
CA ASN A 11 -18.59 25.36 16.58
C ASN A 11 -19.65 24.24 16.65
N LEU A 12 -19.81 23.45 15.58
CA LEU A 12 -20.63 22.24 15.66
C LEU A 12 -20.06 21.29 16.73
N PRO A 13 -20.90 20.63 17.54
CA PRO A 13 -20.42 19.63 18.46
C PRO A 13 -19.92 18.38 17.71
N ASP A 14 -19.00 17.65 18.34
CA ASP A 14 -18.25 16.55 17.70
C ASP A 14 -19.16 15.41 17.21
N ASP A 15 -20.27 15.14 17.91
CA ASP A 15 -21.26 14.13 17.52
C ASP A 15 -21.90 14.47 16.17
N ILE A 16 -22.26 15.73 15.92
CA ILE A 16 -22.82 16.17 14.63
C ILE A 16 -21.77 16.09 13.52
N ILE A 17 -20.52 16.44 13.81
CA ILE A 17 -19.42 16.34 12.84
C ILE A 17 -19.20 14.87 12.45
N GLU A 18 -19.20 13.98 13.43
CA GLU A 18 -19.11 12.52 13.24
C GLU A 18 -20.28 12.02 12.37
N ASP A 19 -21.51 12.36 12.74
CA ASP A 19 -22.74 12.01 12.04
C ASP A 19 -22.76 12.45 10.56
N ILE A 20 -22.23 13.64 10.27
CA ILE A 20 -22.09 14.13 8.89
C ILE A 20 -21.00 13.34 8.17
N SER A 21 -19.84 13.15 8.82
CA SER A 21 -18.70 12.42 8.25
C SER A 21 -19.06 10.98 7.87
N GLU A 22 -19.93 10.32 8.64
CA GLU A 22 -20.43 8.96 8.36
C GLU A 22 -21.31 8.89 7.10
N ARG A 23 -22.02 9.97 6.77
CA ARG A 23 -22.89 10.04 5.59
C ARG A 23 -22.14 10.38 4.30
N LEU A 24 -20.91 10.87 4.37
CA LEU A 24 -20.09 11.17 3.19
C LEU A 24 -19.64 9.88 2.50
N VAL A 25 -20.02 9.67 1.25
CA VAL A 25 -19.68 8.45 0.50
C VAL A 25 -18.38 8.64 -0.29
N ASP A 26 -18.15 9.85 -0.81
CA ASP A 26 -16.95 10.18 -1.55
C ASP A 26 -15.88 10.75 -0.60
N ILE A 27 -14.67 10.27 -0.79
CA ILE A 27 -13.52 10.63 0.04
C ILE A 27 -12.94 11.99 -0.35
N ASP A 28 -13.21 12.54 -1.55
CA ASP A 28 -13.00 13.96 -1.86
C ASP A 28 -13.81 14.84 -0.92
N ASP A 29 -15.12 14.57 -0.82
CA ASP A 29 -16.02 15.32 0.06
C ASP A 29 -15.57 15.16 1.51
N TYR A 30 -15.11 13.98 1.89
CA TYR A 30 -14.57 13.69 3.21
C TYR A 30 -13.27 14.45 3.52
N VAL A 31 -12.32 14.52 2.57
CA VAL A 31 -11.07 15.28 2.73
C VAL A 31 -11.36 16.78 2.82
N ARG A 32 -12.27 17.29 1.98
CA ARG A 32 -12.72 18.69 2.03
C ARG A 32 -13.40 19.00 3.34
N PHE A 33 -14.24 18.10 3.84
CA PHE A 33 -14.89 18.21 5.14
C PHE A 33 -13.86 18.28 6.28
N ALA A 34 -12.81 17.44 6.23
CA ALA A 34 -11.70 17.49 7.20
C ALA A 34 -10.87 18.79 7.15
N SER A 35 -10.94 19.55 6.04
CA SER A 35 -10.12 20.75 5.80
C SER A 35 -10.72 22.04 6.35
N VAL A 36 -11.96 21.99 6.87
CA VAL A 36 -12.70 23.18 7.33
C VAL A 36 -12.01 23.86 8.52
N CYS A 37 -11.73 23.11 9.59
CA CYS A 37 -11.00 23.60 10.76
C CYS A 37 -10.34 22.46 11.54
N LYS A 38 -9.50 22.79 12.53
CA LYS A 38 -8.79 21.78 13.36
C LYS A 38 -9.73 20.86 14.14
N SER A 39 -10.89 21.35 14.58
CA SER A 39 -11.89 20.54 15.31
C SER A 39 -12.45 19.45 14.40
N TRP A 40 -12.92 19.83 13.21
CA TRP A 40 -13.45 18.89 12.22
C TRP A 40 -12.39 17.89 11.77
N GLN A 41 -11.16 18.37 11.53
CA GLN A 41 -10.03 17.50 11.21
C GLN A 41 -9.77 16.44 12.29
N SER A 42 -9.90 16.81 13.57
CA SER A 42 -9.68 15.90 14.70
C SER A 42 -10.70 14.76 14.72
N VAL A 43 -12.00 15.09 14.63
CA VAL A 43 -13.09 14.11 14.58
C VAL A 43 -12.92 13.19 13.37
N VAL A 44 -12.68 13.78 12.20
CA VAL A 44 -12.50 13.03 10.95
C VAL A 44 -11.32 12.05 10.99
N LYS A 45 -10.20 12.41 11.63
CA LYS A 45 -9.05 11.51 11.81
C LYS A 45 -9.37 10.29 12.68
N GLN A 46 -10.38 10.37 13.53
CA GLN A 46 -10.82 9.24 14.34
C GLN A 46 -11.73 8.32 13.52
N THR A 47 -12.72 8.91 12.83
CA THR A 47 -13.71 8.16 12.04
C THR A 47 -13.15 7.56 10.75
N ILE A 48 -12.09 8.13 10.17
CA ILE A 48 -11.46 7.59 8.94
C ILE A 48 -10.87 6.19 9.13
N LYS A 49 -10.59 5.78 10.37
CA LYS A 49 -10.04 4.46 10.69
C LYS A 49 -11.04 3.34 10.49
N THR A 50 -12.33 3.62 10.68
CA THR A 50 -13.41 2.63 10.56
C THR A 50 -14.14 2.74 9.23
N LYS A 51 -14.11 3.91 8.61
CA LYS A 51 -14.80 4.19 7.35
C LYS A 51 -14.08 3.58 6.15
N LYS A 52 -14.85 2.89 5.31
CA LYS A 52 -14.37 2.32 4.04
C LYS A 52 -14.86 3.18 2.88
N PHE A 53 -13.95 3.50 1.98
CA PHE A 53 -14.25 4.22 0.74
C PHE A 53 -14.04 3.31 -0.46
N SER A 54 -14.67 3.69 -1.57
CA SER A 54 -14.39 3.08 -2.86
C SER A 54 -12.88 3.15 -3.17
N PRO A 55 -12.31 2.11 -3.81
CA PRO A 55 -10.89 2.07 -4.08
C PRO A 55 -10.47 3.24 -4.99
N TRP A 56 -9.29 3.77 -4.68
CA TRP A 56 -8.63 4.79 -5.47
C TRP A 56 -7.53 4.17 -6.30
N LEU A 57 -7.53 4.48 -7.58
CA LEU A 57 -6.47 4.07 -8.47
C LEU A 57 -5.41 5.17 -8.48
N LEU A 58 -4.24 4.87 -7.91
CA LEU A 58 -3.08 5.73 -8.09
C LEU A 58 -2.71 5.73 -9.58
N LEU A 59 -2.77 6.90 -10.20
CA LEU A 59 -2.42 7.05 -11.61
C LEU A 59 -0.89 7.08 -11.78
N PRO A 60 -0.37 6.54 -12.89
CA PRO A 60 1.05 6.61 -13.18
C PRO A 60 1.52 8.06 -13.22
N GLU A 61 2.72 8.28 -12.71
CA GLU A 61 3.43 9.54 -12.86
C GLU A 61 3.82 9.70 -14.33
N GLY A 62 3.57 10.87 -14.92
CA GLY A 62 4.10 11.18 -16.26
C GLY A 62 5.61 11.06 -16.27
N GLU A 63 6.20 10.65 -17.39
CA GLU A 63 7.65 10.61 -17.52
C GLU A 63 8.19 12.03 -17.31
N ILE A 64 8.97 12.23 -16.24
CA ILE A 64 9.64 13.50 -16.00
C ILE A 64 10.72 13.63 -17.06
N ASP A 65 10.48 14.47 -18.07
CA ASP A 65 11.50 14.92 -19.00
C ASP A 65 12.57 15.68 -18.20
N THR A 66 13.74 15.08 -18.05
CA THR A 66 14.85 15.61 -17.24
C THR A 66 15.56 16.81 -17.88
N GLN A 67 14.93 17.51 -18.83
CA GLN A 67 15.46 18.74 -19.43
C GLN A 67 14.92 20.02 -18.80
N HIS A 68 13.90 19.94 -17.94
CA HIS A 68 13.36 21.10 -17.24
C HIS A 68 13.49 20.93 -15.72
N HIS A 69 14.55 21.51 -15.18
CA HIS A 69 14.70 21.79 -13.75
C HIS A 69 13.73 22.91 -13.34
N ASP A 70 12.43 22.62 -13.26
CA ASP A 70 11.51 23.49 -12.52
C ASP A 70 11.47 23.04 -11.06
N THR A 71 12.17 23.82 -10.25
CA THR A 71 12.49 23.57 -8.84
C THR A 71 11.35 23.84 -7.87
N ASN A 72 10.10 23.98 -8.35
CA ASN A 72 8.99 24.41 -7.49
C ASN A 72 7.65 23.69 -7.71
N ASP A 73 7.60 22.58 -8.44
CA ASP A 73 6.33 21.88 -8.63
C ASP A 73 6.01 21.03 -7.39
N ASP A 74 4.94 21.40 -6.68
CA ASP A 74 4.33 20.60 -5.63
C ASP A 74 4.09 19.19 -6.19
N HIS A 75 4.65 18.16 -5.56
CA HIS A 75 4.55 16.81 -6.10
C HIS A 75 3.14 16.25 -5.93
N ILE A 76 2.28 16.52 -6.91
CA ILE A 76 0.87 16.16 -6.87
C ILE A 76 0.69 14.74 -7.40
N ARG A 77 0.23 13.85 -6.53
CA ARG A 77 -0.23 12.51 -6.90
C ARG A 77 -1.69 12.55 -7.32
N LYS A 78 -1.98 11.90 -8.45
CA LYS A 78 -3.32 11.81 -9.01
C LYS A 78 -3.92 10.45 -8.65
N PHE A 79 -5.11 10.48 -8.07
CA PHE A 79 -5.88 9.29 -7.72
C PHE A 79 -7.22 9.34 -8.47
N PHE A 80 -7.61 8.26 -9.11
CA PHE A 80 -8.92 8.17 -9.76
C PHE A 80 -9.90 7.43 -8.86
N SER A 81 -11.02 8.08 -8.54
CA SER A 81 -12.13 7.48 -7.81
C SER A 81 -13.07 6.77 -8.77
N LEU A 82 -13.24 5.46 -8.61
CA LEU A 82 -14.16 4.68 -9.45
C LEU A 82 -15.63 5.06 -9.21
N SER A 83 -15.99 5.44 -7.98
CA SER A 83 -17.38 5.75 -7.62
C SER A 83 -17.85 7.10 -8.16
N SER A 84 -17.05 8.15 -8.02
CA SER A 84 -17.41 9.49 -8.51
C SER A 84 -16.91 9.78 -9.92
N ARG A 85 -16.05 8.91 -10.48
CA ARG A 85 -15.35 9.13 -11.76
C ARG A 85 -14.58 10.45 -11.80
N LYS A 86 -14.07 10.87 -10.64
CA LYS A 86 -13.28 12.10 -10.47
C LYS A 86 -11.82 11.77 -10.23
N THR A 87 -10.95 12.67 -10.67
CA THR A 87 -9.53 12.65 -10.32
C THR A 87 -9.30 13.54 -9.11
N LEU A 88 -8.64 12.97 -8.11
CA LEU A 88 -8.22 13.61 -6.89
C LEU A 88 -6.73 13.90 -6.93
N TYR A 89 -6.39 15.08 -6.44
CA TYR A 89 -5.05 15.62 -6.48
C TYR A 89 -4.59 15.77 -5.04
N LEU A 90 -3.71 14.85 -4.61
CA LEU A 90 -3.13 14.90 -3.28
C LEU A 90 -1.69 15.38 -3.41
N ASN A 91 -1.41 16.55 -2.84
CA ASN A 91 -0.03 16.96 -2.60
C ASN A 91 0.53 16.04 -1.51
N SER A 92 1.42 15.13 -1.91
CA SER A 92 2.14 14.26 -0.99
C SER A 92 3.62 14.33 -1.32
N LEU A 93 4.26 15.32 -0.70
CA LEU A 93 5.71 15.50 -0.72
C LEU A 93 6.45 14.22 -0.31
N GLU A 94 5.84 13.42 0.56
CA GLU A 94 6.34 12.14 1.04
C GLU A 94 6.49 11.11 -0.09
N THR A 95 5.78 11.26 -1.22
CA THR A 95 5.89 10.38 -2.39
C THR A 95 6.82 10.90 -3.49
N ARG A 96 7.42 12.09 -3.31
CA ARG A 96 8.25 12.73 -4.34
C ARG A 96 9.46 11.88 -4.67
N GLY A 97 9.63 11.55 -5.95
CA GLY A 97 10.73 10.69 -6.39
C GLY A 97 10.68 9.26 -5.83
N ARG A 98 9.54 8.82 -5.30
CA ARG A 98 9.34 7.45 -4.81
C ARG A 98 8.44 6.68 -5.75
N ARG A 99 8.79 5.41 -6.00
CA ARG A 99 7.87 4.48 -6.64
C ARG A 99 6.87 4.02 -5.59
N CYS A 100 5.59 4.06 -5.94
CA CYS A 100 4.50 3.69 -5.05
C CYS A 100 3.76 2.48 -5.61
N PHE A 101 3.38 1.56 -4.73
CA PHE A 101 2.53 0.41 -5.01
C PHE A 101 1.27 0.55 -4.16
N GLY A 102 0.09 0.35 -4.75
CA GLY A 102 -1.15 0.33 -4.00
C GLY A 102 -1.23 -0.90 -3.10
N SER A 103 -1.68 -0.71 -1.86
CA SER A 103 -1.95 -1.78 -0.89
C SER A 103 -3.46 -2.02 -0.75
N PRO A 104 -3.87 -3.18 -0.22
CA PRO A 104 -5.12 -3.23 0.55
C PRO A 104 -5.13 -2.17 1.65
N PHE A 105 -6.33 -1.72 2.03
CA PHE A 105 -6.58 -0.85 3.18
C PHE A 105 -6.08 0.61 3.04
N GLY A 106 -5.84 1.08 1.82
CA GLY A 106 -5.56 2.49 1.56
C GLY A 106 -4.12 2.93 1.88
N TRP A 107 -3.22 1.98 2.12
CA TRP A 107 -1.79 2.26 2.29
C TRP A 107 -1.05 2.18 0.94
N LEU A 108 0.07 2.87 0.85
CA LEU A 108 1.01 2.80 -0.26
C LEU A 108 2.33 2.23 0.24
N PHE A 109 2.81 1.17 -0.40
CA PHE A 109 4.20 0.76 -0.23
C PHE A 109 5.06 1.63 -1.12
N THR A 110 6.13 2.20 -0.57
CA THR A 110 6.96 3.16 -1.30
C THR A 110 8.44 2.81 -1.20
N ILE A 111 9.16 2.96 -2.31
CA ILE A 111 10.62 2.86 -2.37
C ILE A 111 11.19 4.11 -3.04
N GLY A 112 12.13 4.77 -2.37
CA GLY A 112 12.76 6.00 -2.84
C GLY A 112 14.02 5.77 -3.67
N LEU A 113 14.60 6.86 -4.19
CA LEU A 113 15.94 6.84 -4.79
C LEU A 113 17.05 6.62 -3.74
N ASP A 114 16.75 6.94 -2.48
CA ASP A 114 17.56 6.61 -1.31
C ASP A 114 17.48 5.13 -0.92
N LEU A 115 16.70 4.34 -1.66
CA LEU A 115 16.47 2.91 -1.41
C LEU A 115 15.80 2.59 -0.06
N ASN A 116 15.32 3.62 0.66
CA ASN A 116 14.51 3.45 1.85
C ASN A 116 13.10 3.03 1.48
N ILE A 117 12.48 2.22 2.34
CA ILE A 117 11.15 1.65 2.12
C ILE A 117 10.22 2.12 3.23
N HIS A 118 9.01 2.56 2.87
CA HIS A 118 8.00 3.01 3.83
C HIS A 118 6.61 2.54 3.40
N LEU A 119 5.76 2.27 4.37
CA LEU A 119 4.32 2.35 4.17
C LEU A 119 3.86 3.79 4.41
N LEU A 120 3.04 4.32 3.50
CA LEU A 120 2.49 5.65 3.56
C LEU A 120 0.97 5.58 3.48
N ASN A 121 0.29 6.24 4.40
CA ASN A 121 -1.12 6.53 4.25
C ASN A 121 -1.28 7.91 3.59
N PRO A 122 -1.78 8.01 2.34
CA PRO A 122 -1.83 9.28 1.60
C PRO A 122 -2.83 10.30 2.18
N LEU A 123 -3.76 9.86 3.02
CA LEU A 123 -4.78 10.71 3.64
C LEU A 123 -4.31 11.27 4.99
N THR A 124 -3.77 10.40 5.85
CA THR A 124 -3.29 10.80 7.19
C THR A 124 -1.85 11.29 7.19
N ARG A 125 -1.10 11.02 6.10
CA ARG A 125 0.34 11.26 5.92
C ARG A 125 1.23 10.50 6.90
N VAL A 126 0.68 9.54 7.64
CA VAL A 126 1.47 8.66 8.50
C VAL A 126 2.41 7.83 7.64
N GLN A 127 3.67 7.80 8.03
CA GLN A 127 4.71 6.97 7.45
C GLN A 127 5.20 5.95 8.46
N ILE A 128 5.30 4.70 8.04
CA ILE A 128 5.85 3.61 8.84
C ILE A 128 7.10 3.11 8.10
N PRO A 129 8.31 3.29 8.67
CA PRO A 129 9.53 2.81 8.06
C PRO A 129 9.60 1.29 8.09
N LEU A 130 10.15 0.73 7.02
CA LEU A 130 10.53 -0.67 6.88
C LEU A 130 12.04 -0.75 6.62
N PRO A 131 12.69 -1.91 6.82
CA PRO A 131 14.11 -2.04 6.48
C PRO A 131 14.38 -1.63 5.03
N SER A 132 15.52 -0.99 4.77
CA SER A 132 15.86 -0.48 3.44
C SER A 132 16.28 -1.59 2.48
N GLN A 133 16.26 -1.32 1.17
CA GLN A 133 16.57 -2.30 0.13
C GLN A 133 17.93 -3.03 0.30
N PRO A 134 19.02 -2.40 0.76
CA PRO A 134 20.29 -3.10 0.97
C PRO A 134 20.23 -4.23 2.01
N THR A 135 19.26 -4.19 2.92
CA THR A 135 19.14 -5.17 4.03
C THR A 135 18.51 -6.50 3.62
N PHE A 136 18.05 -6.64 2.37
CA PHE A 136 17.59 -7.93 1.85
C PHE A 136 18.75 -8.90 1.68
N GLN A 137 18.56 -10.15 2.10
CA GLN A 137 19.57 -11.21 2.00
C GLN A 137 19.97 -11.54 0.55
N ASN A 138 19.03 -11.47 -0.40
CA ASN A 138 19.28 -11.80 -1.80
C ASN A 138 19.39 -10.54 -2.67
N GLN A 139 20.61 -10.13 -2.98
CA GLN A 139 20.88 -8.97 -3.85
C GLN A 139 21.10 -9.37 -5.31
N TYR A 140 20.99 -8.42 -6.24
CA TYR A 140 21.48 -8.62 -7.60
C TYR A 140 23.02 -8.67 -7.59
N GLN A 141 23.62 -9.55 -8.39
CA GLN A 141 25.08 -9.62 -8.51
C GLN A 141 25.64 -8.44 -9.31
N GLN A 142 24.87 -7.95 -10.28
CA GLN A 142 25.20 -6.76 -11.06
C GLN A 142 24.83 -5.49 -10.30
N HIS A 143 25.66 -4.46 -10.47
CA HIS A 143 25.36 -3.13 -9.97
C HIS A 143 24.27 -2.48 -10.83
N PHE A 144 23.29 -1.89 -10.15
CA PHE A 144 22.22 -1.12 -10.77
C PHE A 144 22.19 0.26 -10.12
N GLU A 145 22.00 1.29 -10.94
CA GLU A 145 21.75 2.64 -10.43
C GLU A 145 20.50 2.67 -9.54
N PRO A 146 20.45 3.52 -8.50
CA PRO A 146 19.32 3.55 -7.57
C PRO A 146 17.96 3.75 -8.26
N ARG A 147 17.93 4.49 -9.38
CA ARG A 147 16.72 4.70 -10.20
C ARG A 147 16.18 3.38 -10.77
N ASP A 148 17.06 2.51 -11.24
CA ASP A 148 16.70 1.20 -11.78
C ASP A 148 16.35 0.22 -10.67
N MET A 149 17.13 0.19 -9.59
CA MET A 149 16.82 -0.62 -8.40
C MET A 149 15.41 -0.33 -7.87
N ARG A 150 15.07 0.95 -7.69
CA ARG A 150 13.72 1.40 -7.29
C ARG A 150 12.62 0.84 -8.22
N ARG A 151 12.90 0.68 -9.52
CA ARG A 151 11.95 0.22 -10.54
C ARG A 151 11.84 -1.29 -10.69
N ILE A 152 12.89 -2.06 -10.37
CA ILE A 152 12.90 -3.51 -10.65
C ILE A 152 12.91 -4.38 -9.39
N PHE A 153 13.28 -3.81 -8.23
CA PHE A 153 13.58 -4.62 -7.06
C PHE A 153 12.34 -5.21 -6.37
N ILE A 154 11.26 -4.45 -6.23
CA ILE A 154 9.99 -4.95 -5.67
C ILE A 154 8.96 -5.04 -6.79
N SER A 155 8.18 -6.14 -6.83
CA SER A 155 7.12 -6.34 -7.82
C SER A 155 5.72 -6.36 -7.20
N ARG A 156 5.56 -6.95 -6.01
CA ARG A 156 4.29 -7.07 -5.27
C ARG A 156 4.54 -7.05 -3.78
N PHE A 157 3.49 -6.75 -3.01
CA PHE A 157 3.51 -6.88 -1.56
C PHE A 157 2.10 -7.15 -1.02
N ALA A 158 2.04 -7.68 0.20
CA ALA A 158 0.82 -7.85 0.98
C ALA A 158 1.09 -7.52 2.45
N MET A 159 0.03 -7.22 3.20
CA MET A 159 0.10 -6.87 4.62
C MET A 159 -0.88 -7.72 5.43
N SER A 160 -0.51 -8.09 6.66
CA SER A 160 -1.38 -8.88 7.54
C SER A 160 -2.45 -8.09 8.28
N SER A 161 -2.35 -6.76 8.32
CA SER A 161 -3.27 -5.88 9.05
C SER A 161 -3.74 -4.71 8.18
N ASN A 162 -4.96 -4.25 8.46
CA ASN A 162 -5.62 -3.11 7.82
C ASN A 162 -5.52 -1.80 8.61
N THR A 163 -5.07 -1.88 9.87
CA THR A 163 -4.87 -0.72 10.75
C THR A 163 -3.40 -0.61 11.17
N PRO A 164 -2.43 -0.60 10.26
CA PRO A 164 -1.05 -0.51 10.67
C PRO A 164 -0.84 0.81 11.41
N ASN A 165 -0.63 0.71 12.72
CA ASN A 165 -0.10 1.75 13.57
C ASN A 165 1.29 1.29 14.02
N SER A 166 2.12 2.21 14.49
CA SER A 166 3.49 1.91 14.94
C SER A 166 3.54 0.87 16.07
N ASP A 167 2.42 0.65 16.75
CA ASP A 167 2.33 -0.11 17.99
C ASP A 167 1.72 -1.51 17.78
N GLN A 168 1.26 -1.85 16.57
CA GLN A 168 0.77 -3.20 16.23
C GLN A 168 1.85 -4.01 15.53
N ASP A 169 1.99 -5.25 15.97
CA ASP A 169 2.75 -6.27 15.27
C ASP A 169 1.97 -6.70 14.02
N PHE A 170 2.37 -6.16 12.87
CA PHE A 170 1.90 -6.62 11.57
C PHE A 170 3.08 -6.91 10.65
N VAL A 171 2.84 -7.79 9.69
CA VAL A 171 3.84 -8.30 8.78
C VAL A 171 3.59 -7.70 7.40
N VAL A 172 4.66 -7.24 6.77
CA VAL A 172 4.70 -6.86 5.36
C VAL A 172 5.51 -7.90 4.62
N MET A 173 4.90 -8.55 3.64
CA MET A 173 5.57 -9.53 2.80
C MET A 173 5.66 -9.00 1.37
N VAL A 174 6.81 -9.21 0.73
CA VAL A 174 7.10 -8.71 -0.60
C VAL A 174 7.52 -9.83 -1.54
N ILE A 175 7.12 -9.70 -2.80
CA ILE A 175 7.80 -10.36 -3.91
C ILE A 175 8.85 -9.40 -4.43
N TYR A 176 10.10 -9.84 -4.42
CA TYR A 176 11.25 -9.02 -4.77
C TYR A 176 12.22 -9.75 -5.69
N LYS A 177 13.09 -8.98 -6.35
CA LYS A 177 14.10 -9.44 -7.30
C LYS A 177 13.46 -10.37 -8.35
N GLN A 178 14.10 -11.49 -8.63
CA GLN A 178 13.65 -12.55 -9.52
C GLN A 178 12.60 -13.42 -8.82
N CYS A 179 11.48 -12.79 -8.41
CA CYS A 179 10.31 -13.46 -7.86
C CYS A 179 10.57 -14.24 -6.55
N LYS A 180 11.40 -13.70 -5.65
CA LYS A 180 11.68 -14.24 -4.32
C LYS A 180 10.78 -13.61 -3.26
N LEU A 181 10.69 -14.26 -2.10
CA LEU A 181 9.82 -13.86 -0.99
C LEU A 181 10.64 -13.44 0.21
N SER A 182 10.22 -12.36 0.83
CA SER A 182 10.76 -11.89 2.09
C SER A 182 9.71 -11.10 2.85
N PHE A 183 9.84 -11.04 4.18
CA PHE A 183 8.97 -10.24 5.00
C PHE A 183 9.76 -9.46 6.05
N ALA A 184 9.11 -8.45 6.60
CA ALA A 184 9.58 -7.66 7.71
C ALA A 184 8.39 -7.14 8.52
N ARG A 185 8.65 -6.82 9.78
CA ARG A 185 7.77 -6.06 10.68
C ARG A 185 8.30 -4.63 10.79
N PRO A 186 7.44 -3.65 11.11
CA PRO A 186 7.91 -2.35 11.53
C PRO A 186 8.88 -2.48 12.71
N GLY A 187 10.02 -1.80 12.62
CA GLY A 187 11.07 -1.86 13.64
C GLY A 187 12.12 -2.95 13.43
N ASP A 188 11.91 -3.89 12.50
CA ASP A 188 12.98 -4.82 12.10
C ASP A 188 14.16 -4.05 11.47
N GLU A 189 15.38 -4.54 11.69
CA GLU A 189 16.60 -3.97 11.09
C GLU A 189 16.85 -4.50 9.66
N SER A 190 16.29 -5.68 9.33
CA SER A 190 16.53 -6.34 8.04
C SER A 190 15.34 -7.17 7.57
N TRP A 191 15.32 -7.47 6.28
CA TRP A 191 14.31 -8.33 5.68
C TRP A 191 14.64 -9.81 5.86
N THR A 192 13.68 -10.58 6.37
CA THR A 192 13.82 -12.03 6.57
C THR A 192 13.40 -12.77 5.30
N ALA A 193 14.31 -13.52 4.68
CA ALA A 193 13.99 -14.30 3.49
C ALA A 193 13.11 -15.51 3.84
N VAL A 194 12.13 -15.80 2.97
CA VAL A 194 11.36 -17.05 3.05
C VAL A 194 12.08 -18.11 2.22
N GLU A 195 12.22 -19.32 2.77
CA GLU A 195 12.78 -20.45 2.06
C GLU A 195 11.88 -20.82 0.87
N THR A 196 12.46 -20.78 -0.34
CA THR A 196 11.72 -20.96 -1.59
C THR A 196 12.44 -21.98 -2.47
N PRO A 197 11.95 -23.23 -2.58
CA PRO A 197 12.61 -24.28 -3.35
C PRO A 197 12.50 -24.00 -4.85
N ARG A 198 13.54 -23.37 -5.44
CA ARG A 198 13.70 -23.07 -6.90
C ARG A 198 12.49 -22.48 -7.64
N GLU A 199 11.52 -21.97 -6.90
CA GLU A 199 10.30 -21.39 -7.45
C GLU A 199 10.39 -19.88 -7.61
N SER A 200 9.48 -19.37 -8.42
CA SER A 200 9.26 -17.96 -8.67
C SER A 200 7.77 -17.64 -8.51
N TYR A 201 7.48 -16.62 -7.73
CA TYR A 201 6.12 -16.18 -7.41
C TYR A 201 5.68 -14.99 -8.25
N LYS A 202 4.40 -14.97 -8.62
CA LYS A 202 3.78 -13.95 -9.48
C LYS A 202 2.95 -12.94 -8.68
N ASP A 203 2.21 -13.42 -7.70
CA ASP A 203 1.34 -12.59 -6.88
C ASP A 203 1.27 -13.08 -5.43
N ILE A 204 0.86 -12.18 -4.54
CA ILE A 204 0.79 -12.41 -3.10
C ILE A 204 -0.44 -11.71 -2.51
N ILE A 205 -1.11 -12.38 -1.57
CA ILE A 205 -2.22 -11.82 -0.79
C ILE A 205 -2.13 -12.27 0.67
N CYS A 206 -2.63 -11.45 1.58
CA CYS A 206 -2.99 -11.92 2.92
C CYS A 206 -4.50 -12.15 2.96
N PHE A 207 -4.90 -13.39 3.24
CA PHE A 207 -6.30 -13.80 3.31
C PHE A 207 -6.55 -14.49 4.65
N ARG A 208 -7.53 -13.98 5.41
CA ARG A 208 -7.89 -14.48 6.76
C ARG A 208 -6.67 -14.62 7.70
N GLY A 209 -5.79 -13.61 7.69
CA GLY A 209 -4.60 -13.55 8.54
C GLY A 209 -3.45 -14.46 8.10
N GLN A 210 -3.52 -15.06 6.91
CA GLN A 210 -2.49 -15.95 6.38
C GLN A 210 -2.03 -15.48 5.01
N PHE A 211 -0.73 -15.61 4.72
CA PHE A 211 -0.18 -15.25 3.41
C PHE A 211 -0.28 -16.41 2.43
N TYR A 212 -0.73 -16.08 1.22
CA TYR A 212 -0.79 -16.99 0.09
C TYR A 212 -0.04 -16.36 -1.09
N VAL A 213 0.62 -17.21 -1.86
CA VAL A 213 1.38 -16.83 -3.04
C VAL A 213 1.07 -17.78 -4.18
N VAL A 214 1.10 -17.27 -5.40
CA VAL A 214 0.97 -18.12 -6.60
C VAL A 214 2.29 -18.21 -7.34
N THR A 215 2.70 -19.42 -7.72
CA THR A 215 3.90 -19.66 -8.53
C THR A 215 3.67 -19.24 -9.99
N ARG A 216 4.75 -19.22 -10.80
CA ARG A 216 4.62 -19.06 -12.26
C ARG A 216 3.80 -20.16 -12.92
N GLN A 217 3.75 -21.34 -12.30
CA GLN A 217 3.01 -22.50 -12.79
C GLN A 217 1.55 -22.52 -12.29
N GLY A 218 1.10 -21.48 -11.59
CA GLY A 218 -0.27 -21.39 -11.06
C GLY A 218 -0.50 -22.19 -9.77
N ASN A 219 0.54 -22.78 -9.16
CA ASN A 219 0.39 -23.45 -7.87
C ASN A 219 0.14 -22.41 -6.79
N LEU A 220 -0.93 -22.59 -6.02
CA LEU A 220 -1.20 -21.81 -4.83
C LEU A 220 -0.43 -22.42 -3.66
N LYS A 221 0.34 -21.58 -2.98
CA LYS A 221 1.10 -21.96 -1.79
C LYS A 221 0.71 -21.07 -0.62
N LYS A 222 0.83 -21.63 0.58
CA LYS A 222 0.66 -20.92 1.84
C LYS A 222 2.03 -20.68 2.47
N ILE A 223 2.19 -19.56 3.16
CA ILE A 223 3.38 -19.30 3.97
C ILE A 223 3.14 -19.81 5.39
N CYS A 224 4.08 -20.60 5.89
CA CYS A 224 4.04 -21.18 7.23
C CYS A 224 5.28 -20.77 8.03
N GLU A 225 5.21 -20.94 9.35
CA GLU A 225 6.36 -20.85 10.25
C GLU A 225 7.05 -19.46 10.26
N MET A 226 6.28 -18.38 10.02
CA MET A 226 6.79 -16.99 9.99
C MET A 226 7.35 -16.48 11.33
N ASP A 227 6.96 -17.10 12.45
CA ASP A 227 7.45 -16.78 13.79
C ASP A 227 8.65 -17.65 14.20
N THR A 228 9.20 -18.41 13.25
CA THR A 228 10.38 -19.26 13.45
C THR A 228 11.54 -18.76 12.59
N PRO A 229 12.79 -19.23 12.84
CA PRO A 229 13.92 -18.90 11.99
C PRO A 229 13.84 -19.46 10.55
N HIS A 230 12.86 -20.33 10.24
CA HIS A 230 12.77 -21.05 8.97
C HIS A 230 11.39 -20.90 8.30
N PRO A 231 10.97 -19.67 7.99
CA PRO A 231 9.73 -19.42 7.25
C PRO A 231 9.80 -20.08 5.86
N ARG A 232 8.74 -20.80 5.47
CA ARG A 232 8.73 -21.58 4.22
C ARG A 232 7.39 -21.58 3.51
N THR A 233 7.42 -21.90 2.23
CA THR A 233 6.22 -22.13 1.43
C THR A 233 5.79 -23.60 1.52
N VAL A 234 4.49 -23.85 1.63
CA VAL A 234 3.88 -25.19 1.56
C VAL A 234 2.81 -25.20 0.48
N ASP A 235 2.70 -26.32 -0.23
CA ASP A 235 1.68 -26.49 -1.26
C ASP A 235 0.29 -26.42 -0.63
N PHE A 236 -0.59 -25.63 -1.24
CA PHE A 236 -1.96 -25.46 -0.80
C PHE A 236 -2.95 -26.00 -1.84
N MET A 237 -2.81 -25.57 -3.10
CA MET A 237 -3.61 -26.10 -4.22
C MET A 237 -2.80 -26.16 -5.53
N PRO A 238 -3.06 -27.15 -6.40
CA PRO A 238 -2.52 -27.17 -7.75
C PRO A 238 -3.12 -26.06 -8.62
N PRO A 239 -2.52 -25.73 -9.78
CA PRO A 239 -3.17 -24.87 -10.76
C PRO A 239 -4.49 -25.46 -11.25
N PRO A 240 -5.42 -24.61 -11.73
CA PRO A 240 -6.63 -25.07 -12.42
C PRO A 240 -6.25 -25.89 -13.67
N GLU A 241 -7.04 -26.92 -13.98
CA GLU A 241 -6.74 -27.88 -15.05
C GLU A 241 -6.64 -27.24 -16.45
N ASP A 242 -7.36 -26.14 -16.67
CA ASP A 242 -7.48 -25.48 -17.99
C ASP A 242 -6.53 -24.29 -18.18
N VAL A 243 -5.59 -24.03 -17.24
CA VAL A 243 -4.75 -22.84 -17.29
C VAL A 243 -3.32 -23.16 -17.73
N GLU A 244 -2.87 -22.49 -18.79
CA GLU A 244 -1.52 -22.65 -19.32
C GLU A 244 -0.46 -21.96 -18.44
N SER A 245 0.71 -22.59 -18.31
CA SER A 245 1.78 -22.16 -17.39
C SER A 245 2.43 -20.78 -17.66
N TYR A 246 2.02 -20.07 -18.72
CA TYR A 246 2.52 -18.73 -19.07
C TYR A 246 1.50 -17.61 -18.84
N GLU A 247 0.33 -17.91 -18.31
CA GLU A 247 -0.65 -16.89 -17.96
C GLU A 247 -0.22 -16.03 -16.75
N ASN A 248 -0.84 -14.86 -16.62
CA ASN A 248 -0.66 -14.01 -15.44
C ASN A 248 -1.74 -14.35 -14.42
N PHE A 249 -1.31 -14.92 -13.31
CA PHE A 249 -2.16 -15.24 -12.17
C PHE A 249 -2.29 -14.04 -11.22
N TYR A 250 -3.50 -13.82 -10.69
CA TYR A 250 -3.78 -12.76 -9.73
C TYR A 250 -4.60 -13.32 -8.57
N LEU A 251 -4.14 -13.08 -7.34
CA LEU A 251 -4.88 -13.52 -6.16
C LEU A 251 -5.85 -12.43 -5.73
N LEU A 252 -7.13 -12.78 -5.60
CA LEU A 252 -8.20 -11.86 -5.23
C LEU A 252 -9.07 -12.44 -4.13
N GLU A 253 -9.31 -11.66 -3.08
CA GLU A 253 -10.39 -11.94 -2.14
C GLU A 253 -11.70 -11.35 -2.69
N MET A 254 -12.71 -12.20 -2.90
CA MET A 254 -14.03 -11.79 -3.38
C MET A 254 -15.11 -12.62 -2.68
N CYS A 255 -16.11 -11.93 -2.13
CA CYS A 255 -17.22 -12.54 -1.37
C CYS A 255 -16.77 -13.41 -0.18
N GLY A 256 -15.60 -13.13 0.40
CA GLY A 256 -15.04 -13.87 1.52
C GLY A 256 -14.27 -15.13 1.13
N ASP A 257 -14.11 -15.39 -0.17
CA ASP A 257 -13.34 -16.50 -0.71
C ASP A 257 -12.09 -16.01 -1.45
N LEU A 258 -11.08 -16.88 -1.53
CA LEU A 258 -9.84 -16.62 -2.25
C LEU A 258 -9.95 -17.19 -3.67
N HIS A 259 -9.74 -16.33 -4.66
CA HIS A 259 -9.77 -16.66 -6.09
C HIS A 259 -8.39 -16.47 -6.71
N LEU A 260 -8.17 -17.18 -7.81
CA LEU A 260 -6.97 -17.18 -8.64
C LEU A 260 -7.29 -16.67 -10.05
#